data_AF-A0A2D6INY5-F1
#
_entry.id   AF-A0A2D6INY5-F1
#
_cell.length_a   1.000
_cell.length_b   1.000
_cell.length_c   1.000
_cell.angle_alpha   90.00
_cell.angle_beta   90.00
_cell.angle_gamma   90.00
#
_symmetry.space_group_name_H-M   'P 1'
#
loop_
_entity.id
_entity.type
_entity.pdbx_description
1 polymer ?
#
loop_
_entity_poly.entity_id
_entity_poly.type
_entity_poly.pdbx_seq_one_letter_code
_entity_poly.pdbx_strand_id
1 'polypeptide(L)'
;MRSFVMVDVSNVEIDAYAYLRTELTVQYLNGRYGDCLARCNAVLGHESEVLDDNRQRFIWGLMAWCLYWRGEWEEATTMARQAAQDSETPHIEALNCELMIAAGTGDPDRTHELADELGWSVHTHTARIILATETGNADAYTSSGMQMEFTGLATNGDGSTPQELGSLCYSVARFYHQRGDSSDAHIALGWANISLGYHEDSEFHSRATVYMLLVSLYGEMELPGHQYDTLVRAANAWQLSLRQDPTNERFREQRDKSCEMLDSMH
;
A
#
# COMPACT_ATOMS: atom_id res chain seq x y z
N MET A 1 -55.25 -4.60 -23.63
CA MET A 1 -54.83 -4.95 -22.26
C MET A 1 -53.32 -5.15 -22.27
N ARG A 2 -52.56 -4.30 -21.56
CA ARG A 2 -51.11 -4.49 -21.36
C ARG A 2 -50.93 -5.39 -20.15
N SER A 3 -50.33 -6.56 -20.36
CA SER A 3 -49.96 -7.48 -19.28
C SER A 3 -48.80 -6.86 -18.51
N PHE A 4 -49.00 -6.57 -17.23
CA PHE A 4 -47.92 -6.21 -16.31
C PHE A 4 -47.22 -7.50 -15.89
N VAL A 5 -45.97 -7.66 -16.31
CA VAL A 5 -45.06 -8.63 -15.69
C VAL A 5 -44.73 -8.08 -14.31
N MET A 6 -45.37 -8.61 -13.27
CA MET A 6 -44.88 -8.43 -11.91
C MET A 6 -43.55 -9.18 -11.82
N VAL A 7 -42.46 -8.42 -11.80
CA VAL A 7 -41.16 -8.95 -11.39
C VAL A 7 -41.29 -9.30 -9.92
N ASP A 8 -41.21 -10.59 -9.63
CA ASP A 8 -41.17 -11.10 -8.27
C ASP A 8 -39.86 -10.63 -7.61
N VAL A 9 -39.97 -9.70 -6.66
CA VAL A 9 -38.83 -9.07 -5.97
C VAL A 9 -38.35 -9.93 -4.78
N SER A 10 -38.86 -11.16 -4.63
CA SER A 10 -38.55 -12.04 -3.49
C SER A 10 -37.16 -12.70 -3.54
N ASN A 11 -36.34 -12.42 -4.56
CA ASN A 11 -34.99 -13.00 -4.73
C ASN A 11 -33.85 -11.95 -4.72
N VAL A 12 -34.05 -10.80 -4.07
CA VAL A 12 -32.96 -9.83 -3.84
C VAL A 12 -32.43 -10.00 -2.41
N GLU A 13 -31.99 -11.21 -2.06
CA GLU A 13 -30.90 -11.34 -1.08
C GLU A 13 -29.64 -10.82 -1.78
N ILE A 14 -29.45 -9.50 -1.79
CA ILE A 14 -28.11 -8.96 -1.91
C ILE A 14 -27.36 -9.59 -0.74
N ASP A 15 -26.44 -10.52 -1.04
CA ASP A 15 -25.60 -11.20 -0.06
C ASP A 15 -25.04 -10.14 0.88
N ALA A 16 -25.54 -10.10 2.12
CA ALA A 16 -25.20 -9.05 3.08
C ALA A 16 -23.67 -8.98 3.29
N TYR A 17 -23.00 -10.12 3.12
CA TYR A 17 -21.56 -10.21 3.10
C TYR A 17 -20.91 -9.53 1.88
N ALA A 18 -21.48 -9.67 0.69
CA ALA A 18 -20.97 -8.99 -0.50
C ALA A 18 -21.03 -7.46 -0.34
N TYR A 19 -22.12 -6.95 0.25
CA TYR A 19 -22.22 -5.52 0.59
C TYR A 19 -21.17 -5.12 1.62
N LEU A 20 -21.03 -5.88 2.72
CA LEU A 20 -20.04 -5.63 3.75
C LEU A 20 -18.61 -5.63 3.17
N ARG A 21 -18.29 -6.61 2.32
CA ARG A 21 -16.99 -6.71 1.65
C ARG A 21 -16.71 -5.46 0.82
N THR A 22 -17.68 -5.01 0.01
CA THR A 22 -17.54 -3.78 -0.77
C THR A 22 -17.38 -2.55 0.14
N GLU A 23 -18.17 -2.43 1.20
CA GLU A 23 -18.07 -1.33 2.17
C GLU A 23 -16.66 -1.26 2.77
N LEU A 24 -16.16 -2.38 3.27
CA LEU A 24 -14.84 -2.51 3.88
C LEU A 24 -13.71 -2.19 2.90
N THR A 25 -13.75 -2.77 1.69
CA THR A 25 -12.76 -2.49 0.63
C THR A 25 -12.77 -1.01 0.23
N VAL A 26 -13.94 -0.39 0.12
CA VAL A 26 -14.04 1.04 -0.20
C VAL A 26 -13.53 1.92 0.94
N GLN A 27 -13.68 1.52 2.21
CA GLN A 27 -13.06 2.23 3.33
C GLN A 27 -11.54 2.15 3.26
N TYR A 28 -11.00 0.95 3.06
CA TYR A 28 -9.57 0.70 2.90
C TYR A 28 -8.94 1.50 1.74
N LEU A 29 -9.51 1.39 0.54
CA LEU A 29 -8.98 2.06 -0.66
C LEU A 29 -9.03 3.59 -0.54
N ASN A 30 -10.01 4.13 0.20
CA ASN A 30 -10.09 5.58 0.46
C ASN A 30 -9.22 6.04 1.66
N GLY A 31 -8.31 5.20 2.14
CA GLY A 31 -7.40 5.54 3.24
C GLY A 31 -8.07 5.70 4.61
N ARG A 32 -9.32 5.24 4.77
CA ARG A 32 -10.07 5.31 6.04
C ARG A 32 -9.78 4.10 6.91
N TYR A 33 -8.50 3.93 7.27
CA TYR A 33 -8.03 2.72 7.95
C TYR A 33 -8.60 2.56 9.36
N GLY A 34 -8.70 3.64 10.13
CA GLY A 34 -9.35 3.62 11.45
C GLY A 34 -10.82 3.18 11.40
N ASP A 35 -11.60 3.75 10.47
CA ASP A 35 -13.01 3.37 10.28
C ASP A 35 -13.13 1.90 9.83
N CYS A 36 -12.26 1.47 8.91
CA CYS A 36 -12.21 0.10 8.41
C CYS A 36 -11.92 -0.88 9.54
N LEU A 37 -10.91 -0.60 10.37
CA LEU A 37 -10.57 -1.41 11.54
C LEU A 37 -11.72 -1.47 12.55
N ALA A 38 -12.35 -0.34 12.86
CA ALA A 38 -13.49 -0.31 13.77
C ALA A 38 -14.65 -1.17 13.25
N ARG A 39 -14.92 -1.11 11.94
CA ARG A 39 -15.95 -1.93 11.29
C ARG A 39 -15.59 -3.42 11.29
N CYS A 40 -14.36 -3.79 10.94
CA CYS A 40 -13.88 -5.17 10.99
C CYS A 40 -14.01 -5.76 12.40
N ASN A 41 -13.59 -5.02 13.43
CA ASN A 41 -13.71 -5.43 14.83
C ASN A 41 -15.17 -5.61 15.27
N ALA A 42 -16.07 -4.70 14.85
CA ALA A 42 -17.49 -4.82 15.16
C ALA A 42 -18.11 -6.08 14.53
N VAL A 43 -17.75 -6.39 13.28
CA VAL A 43 -18.21 -7.60 12.58
C VAL A 43 -17.69 -8.86 13.27
N LEU A 44 -16.39 -8.94 13.57
CA LEU A 44 -15.84 -10.12 14.27
C LEU A 44 -16.40 -10.25 15.70
N GLY A 45 -16.70 -9.15 16.39
CA GLY A 45 -17.26 -9.19 17.74
C GLY A 45 -18.72 -9.63 17.82
N HIS A 46 -19.53 -9.37 16.78
CA HIS A 46 -20.96 -9.66 16.79
C HIS A 46 -21.40 -10.81 15.87
N GLU A 47 -20.66 -11.06 14.79
CA GLU A 47 -21.06 -11.95 13.70
C GLU A 47 -20.05 -13.09 13.46
N SER A 48 -18.98 -13.20 14.27
CA SER A 48 -17.94 -14.23 14.07
C SER A 48 -18.50 -15.65 14.06
N GLU A 49 -19.52 -15.97 14.86
CA GLU A 49 -20.15 -17.31 14.85
C GLU A 49 -20.98 -17.58 13.58
N VAL A 50 -21.30 -16.54 12.79
CA VAL A 50 -22.14 -16.61 11.57
C VAL A 50 -21.29 -16.56 10.30
N LEU A 51 -20.10 -15.96 10.35
CA LEU A 51 -19.18 -15.92 9.23
C LEU A 51 -18.49 -17.27 9.05
N ASP A 52 -18.49 -17.78 7.81
CA ASP A 52 -17.61 -18.89 7.47
C ASP A 52 -16.13 -18.47 7.56
N ASP A 53 -15.25 -19.47 7.67
CA ASP A 53 -13.82 -19.29 7.87
C ASP A 53 -13.16 -18.42 6.78
N ASN A 54 -13.58 -18.57 5.51
CA ASN A 54 -13.03 -17.75 4.41
C ASN A 54 -13.40 -16.27 4.57
N ARG A 55 -14.63 -15.98 5.03
CA ARG A 55 -15.09 -14.61 5.29
C ARG A 55 -14.36 -13.99 6.48
N GLN A 56 -14.10 -14.76 7.54
CA GLN A 56 -13.31 -14.29 8.68
C GLN A 56 -11.87 -13.96 8.28
N ARG A 57 -11.23 -14.83 7.48
CA ARG A 57 -9.87 -14.61 6.96
C ARG A 57 -9.74 -13.37 6.10
N PHE A 58 -10.73 -13.09 5.25
CA PHE A 58 -10.77 -11.83 4.52
C PHE A 58 -10.73 -10.62 5.45
N ILE A 59 -11.54 -10.65 6.53
CA ILE A 59 -11.60 -9.55 7.50
C ILE A 59 -10.25 -9.42 8.23
N TRP A 60 -9.66 -10.51 8.72
CA TRP A 60 -8.33 -10.47 9.35
C TRP A 60 -7.24 -9.97 8.39
N GLY A 61 -7.26 -10.40 7.13
CA GLY A 61 -6.33 -9.92 6.10
C GLY A 61 -6.48 -8.42 5.84
N LEU A 62 -7.71 -7.91 5.79
CA LEU A 62 -7.96 -6.48 5.62
C LEU A 62 -7.55 -5.66 6.86
N MET A 63 -7.77 -6.20 8.06
CA MET A 63 -7.27 -5.59 9.30
C MET A 63 -5.74 -5.49 9.28
N ALA A 64 -5.05 -6.55 8.86
CA ALA A 64 -3.59 -6.55 8.73
C ALA A 64 -3.09 -5.41 7.84
N TRP A 65 -3.70 -5.23 6.67
CA TRP A 65 -3.35 -4.12 5.78
C TRP A 65 -3.66 -2.74 6.37
N CYS A 66 -4.78 -2.57 7.07
CA CYS A 66 -5.08 -1.30 7.74
C CYS A 66 -4.04 -0.96 8.83
N LEU A 67 -3.66 -1.95 9.64
CA LEU A 67 -2.64 -1.82 10.67
C LEU A 67 -1.26 -1.52 10.06
N TYR A 68 -0.91 -2.17 8.95
CA TYR A 68 0.31 -1.91 8.19
C TYR A 68 0.42 -0.43 7.78
N TRP A 69 -0.65 0.15 7.20
CA TRP A 69 -0.65 1.56 6.80
C TRP A 69 -0.58 2.53 7.99
N ARG A 70 -1.13 2.14 9.13
CA ARG A 70 -1.04 2.90 10.39
C ARG A 70 0.33 2.78 11.07
N GLY A 71 1.19 1.87 10.63
CA GLY A 71 2.51 1.63 11.24
C GLY A 71 2.49 0.68 12.44
N GLU A 72 1.36 0.02 12.69
CA GLU A 72 1.14 -0.89 13.81
C GLU A 72 1.60 -2.32 13.41
N TRP A 73 2.89 -2.48 13.09
CA TRP A 73 3.41 -3.65 12.37
C TRP A 73 3.32 -4.98 13.12
N GLU A 74 3.54 -4.99 14.44
CA GLU A 74 3.42 -6.22 15.25
C GLU A 74 1.99 -6.76 15.25
N GLU A 75 1.01 -5.86 15.41
CA GLU A 75 -0.40 -6.21 15.34
C GLU A 75 -0.80 -6.62 13.91
N ALA A 76 -0.28 -5.93 12.90
CA ALA A 76 -0.49 -6.28 11.50
C ALA A 76 0.00 -7.70 11.18
N THR A 77 1.21 -8.06 11.61
CA THR A 77 1.76 -9.42 11.45
C THR A 77 0.88 -10.45 12.16
N THR A 78 0.39 -10.14 13.35
CA THR A 78 -0.50 -11.04 14.10
C THR A 78 -1.79 -11.31 13.32
N MET A 79 -2.42 -10.27 12.77
CA MET A 79 -3.63 -10.40 11.95
C MET A 79 -3.36 -11.13 10.63
N ALA A 80 -2.24 -10.85 9.96
CA ALA A 80 -1.86 -11.51 8.72
C ALA A 80 -1.68 -13.02 8.94
N ARG A 81 -0.98 -13.42 10.01
CA ARG A 81 -0.80 -14.82 10.38
C ARG A 81 -2.13 -15.48 10.75
N GLN A 82 -3.01 -14.77 11.46
CA GLN A 82 -4.34 -15.29 11.79
C GLN A 82 -5.17 -15.59 10.54
N ALA A 83 -5.10 -14.70 9.53
CA ALA A 83 -5.76 -14.92 8.24
C ALA A 83 -5.14 -16.06 7.40
N ALA A 84 -3.85 -16.33 7.60
CA ALA A 84 -3.10 -17.37 6.87
C ALA A 84 -3.13 -18.77 7.54
N GLN A 85 -3.58 -18.89 8.80
CA GLN A 85 -3.56 -20.15 9.57
C GLN A 85 -4.31 -21.31 8.89
N ASP A 86 -3.73 -22.52 8.94
CA ASP A 86 -4.31 -23.84 8.67
C ASP A 86 -5.55 -23.88 7.74
N SER A 87 -5.32 -23.71 6.44
CA SER A 87 -6.26 -24.11 5.39
C SER A 87 -5.52 -24.79 4.25
N GLU A 88 -6.23 -25.61 3.48
CA GLU A 88 -5.74 -26.14 2.20
C GLU A 88 -5.40 -25.03 1.19
N THR A 89 -5.86 -23.79 1.39
CA THR A 89 -5.58 -22.65 0.48
C THR A 89 -5.34 -21.37 1.29
N PRO A 90 -4.08 -20.99 1.56
CA PRO A 90 -3.77 -19.81 2.37
C PRO A 90 -4.34 -18.52 1.74
N HIS A 91 -4.71 -17.56 2.60
CA HIS A 91 -5.26 -16.29 2.15
C HIS A 91 -4.15 -15.39 1.59
N ILE A 92 -4.02 -15.38 0.26
CA ILE A 92 -2.93 -14.71 -0.49
C ILE A 92 -2.72 -13.26 -0.04
N GLU A 93 -3.78 -12.47 0.14
CA GLU A 93 -3.61 -11.06 0.54
C GLU A 93 -3.04 -10.88 1.94
N ALA A 94 -3.25 -11.85 2.83
CA ALA A 94 -2.67 -11.81 4.17
C ALA A 94 -1.18 -12.16 4.13
N LEU A 95 -0.82 -13.17 3.33
CA LEU A 95 0.58 -13.50 3.06
C LEU A 95 1.32 -12.34 2.38
N ASN A 96 0.69 -11.66 1.42
CA ASN A 96 1.25 -10.43 0.81
C ASN A 96 1.51 -9.36 1.88
N CYS A 97 0.58 -9.15 2.83
CA CYS A 97 0.79 -8.20 3.93
C CYS A 97 1.97 -8.60 4.83
N GLU A 98 2.06 -9.88 5.24
CA GLU A 98 3.19 -10.36 6.05
C GLU A 98 4.52 -10.20 5.30
N LEU A 99 4.53 -10.50 4.00
CA LEU A 99 5.70 -10.34 3.13
C LEU A 99 6.18 -8.88 3.10
N MET A 100 5.26 -7.92 2.95
CA MET A 100 5.60 -6.49 2.94
C MET A 100 6.16 -6.03 4.29
N ILE A 101 5.61 -6.55 5.40
CA ILE A 101 6.12 -6.26 6.74
C ILE A 101 7.53 -6.84 6.93
N ALA A 102 7.74 -8.13 6.60
CA ALA A 102 9.03 -8.80 6.73
C ALA A 102 10.12 -8.08 5.93
N ALA A 103 9.81 -7.66 4.70
CA ALA A 103 10.72 -6.88 3.89
C ALA A 103 11.03 -5.52 4.53
N GLY A 104 10.01 -4.80 5.02
CA GLY A 104 10.15 -3.49 5.64
C GLY A 104 10.91 -3.50 6.98
N THR A 105 10.90 -4.63 7.69
CA THR A 105 11.69 -4.81 8.92
C THR A 105 13.08 -5.39 8.66
N GLY A 106 13.45 -5.64 7.40
CA GLY A 106 14.74 -6.19 7.03
C GLY A 106 14.94 -7.65 7.46
N ASP A 107 13.88 -8.47 7.43
CA ASP A 107 13.96 -9.91 7.69
C ASP A 107 14.10 -10.68 6.36
N PRO A 108 15.34 -11.01 5.93
CA PRO A 108 15.56 -11.67 4.64
C PRO A 108 15.01 -13.10 4.61
N ASP A 109 15.16 -13.86 5.70
CA ASP A 109 14.77 -15.26 5.75
C ASP A 109 13.26 -15.39 5.55
N ARG A 110 12.47 -14.62 6.30
CA ARG A 110 11.00 -14.64 6.16
C ARG A 110 10.54 -14.06 4.82
N THR A 111 11.21 -13.02 4.33
CA THR A 111 10.88 -12.41 3.03
C THR A 111 11.08 -13.41 1.88
N HIS A 112 12.19 -14.16 1.88
CA HIS A 112 12.47 -15.15 0.85
C HIS A 112 11.51 -16.33 0.91
N GLU A 113 11.24 -16.85 2.11
CA GLU A 113 10.26 -17.92 2.32
C GLU A 113 8.88 -17.56 1.74
N LEU A 114 8.35 -16.38 2.12
CA LEU A 114 7.05 -15.93 1.65
C LEU A 114 7.04 -15.61 0.15
N ALA A 115 8.11 -15.05 -0.39
CA ALA A 115 8.21 -14.77 -1.83
C ALA A 115 8.24 -16.04 -2.67
N ASP A 116 8.86 -17.11 -2.17
CA ASP A 116 8.88 -18.42 -2.84
C ASP A 116 7.50 -19.11 -2.78
N GLU A 117 6.79 -18.97 -1.67
CA GLU A 117 5.40 -19.47 -1.51
C GLU A 117 4.41 -18.74 -2.42
N LEU A 118 4.49 -17.40 -2.46
CA LEU A 118 3.59 -16.55 -3.24
C LEU A 118 3.89 -16.54 -4.74
N GLY A 119 5.12 -16.91 -5.13
CA GLY A 119 5.56 -16.93 -6.51
C GLY A 119 5.74 -15.52 -7.11
N TRP A 120 5.71 -15.45 -8.44
CA TRP A 120 6.00 -14.21 -9.17
C TRP A 120 4.77 -13.28 -9.18
N SER A 121 4.86 -12.12 -8.53
CA SER A 121 3.81 -11.09 -8.47
C SER A 121 4.39 -9.70 -8.21
N VAL A 122 3.59 -8.65 -8.40
CA VAL A 122 3.97 -7.28 -8.05
C VAL A 122 4.39 -7.13 -6.58
N HIS A 123 3.72 -7.83 -5.66
CA HIS A 123 4.03 -7.81 -4.23
C HIS A 123 5.39 -8.46 -3.93
N THR A 124 5.70 -9.62 -4.54
CA THR A 124 6.98 -10.29 -4.30
C THR A 124 8.17 -9.51 -4.82
N HIS A 125 8.02 -8.80 -5.95
CA HIS A 125 9.07 -7.89 -6.43
C HIS A 125 9.19 -6.64 -5.58
N THR A 126 8.06 -6.02 -5.22
CA THR A 126 8.08 -4.85 -4.34
C THR A 126 8.78 -5.17 -3.02
N ALA A 127 8.46 -6.32 -2.41
CA ALA A 127 9.07 -6.76 -1.17
C ALA A 127 10.58 -7.02 -1.31
N ARG A 128 11.04 -7.65 -2.38
CA ARG A 128 12.49 -7.87 -2.61
C ARG A 128 13.26 -6.55 -2.77
N ILE A 129 12.66 -5.56 -3.44
CA ILE A 129 13.26 -4.23 -3.58
C ILE A 129 13.29 -3.50 -2.24
N ILE A 130 12.20 -3.58 -1.45
CA ILE A 130 12.16 -3.05 -0.10
C ILE A 130 13.26 -3.69 0.74
N LEU A 131 13.37 -5.02 0.78
CA LEU A 131 14.40 -5.73 1.52
C LEU A 131 15.81 -5.29 1.09
N ALA A 132 16.08 -5.19 -0.20
CA ALA A 132 17.38 -4.71 -0.69
C ALA A 132 17.69 -3.28 -0.23
N THR A 133 16.65 -2.43 -0.17
CA THR A 133 16.74 -1.06 0.34
C THR A 133 17.05 -1.04 1.85
N GLU A 134 16.28 -1.78 2.65
CA GLU A 134 16.43 -1.81 4.12
C GLU A 134 17.74 -2.49 4.57
N THR A 135 18.24 -3.47 3.80
CA THR A 135 19.51 -4.18 4.09
C THR A 135 20.74 -3.49 3.49
N GLY A 136 20.56 -2.41 2.72
CA GLY A 136 21.66 -1.69 2.07
C GLY A 136 22.35 -2.50 0.96
N ASN A 137 21.67 -3.49 0.37
CA ASN A 137 22.20 -4.29 -0.72
C ASN A 137 22.11 -3.53 -2.07
N ALA A 138 23.00 -2.56 -2.24
CA ALA A 138 23.02 -1.66 -3.40
C ALA A 138 23.16 -2.39 -4.76
N ASP A 139 23.78 -3.56 -4.77
CA ASP A 139 24.07 -4.34 -5.98
C ASP A 139 22.97 -5.35 -6.34
N ALA A 140 21.90 -5.43 -5.55
CA ALA A 140 20.81 -6.39 -5.77
C ALA A 140 20.16 -6.25 -7.15
N TYR A 141 20.16 -5.04 -7.71
CA TYR A 141 19.43 -4.72 -8.93
C TYR A 141 20.22 -3.80 -9.87
N THR A 142 20.07 -4.04 -11.17
CA THR A 142 20.48 -3.13 -12.24
C THR A 142 19.27 -2.39 -12.81
N SER A 143 19.50 -1.25 -13.45
CA SER A 143 18.44 -0.46 -14.08
C SER A 143 17.71 -1.21 -15.19
N SER A 144 18.46 -1.95 -16.02
CA SER A 144 17.89 -2.81 -17.06
C SER A 144 17.11 -4.00 -16.48
N GLY A 145 17.62 -4.62 -15.41
CA GLY A 145 16.93 -5.72 -14.72
C GLY A 145 15.58 -5.28 -14.18
N MET A 146 15.54 -4.16 -13.44
CA MET A 146 14.30 -3.58 -12.92
C MET A 146 13.31 -3.19 -14.02
N GLN A 147 13.79 -2.60 -15.12
CA GLN A 147 12.90 -2.22 -16.23
C GLN A 147 12.26 -3.43 -16.90
N MET A 148 13.02 -4.53 -17.08
CA MET A 148 12.49 -5.78 -17.64
C MET A 148 11.44 -6.41 -16.73
N GLU A 149 11.70 -6.47 -15.43
CA GLU A 149 10.75 -6.99 -14.43
C GLU A 149 9.47 -6.15 -14.38
N PHE A 150 9.61 -4.83 -14.30
CA PHE A 150 8.47 -3.90 -14.31
C PHE A 150 7.63 -4.04 -15.58
N THR A 151 8.28 -4.07 -16.75
CA THR A 151 7.57 -4.24 -18.02
C THR A 151 6.81 -5.56 -18.03
N GLY A 152 7.45 -6.65 -17.56
CA GLY A 152 6.81 -7.95 -17.43
C GLY A 152 5.54 -7.89 -16.59
N LEU A 153 5.57 -7.24 -15.42
CA LEU A 153 4.40 -7.10 -14.53
C LEU A 153 3.30 -6.22 -15.16
N ALA A 154 3.68 -5.07 -15.70
CA ALA A 154 2.74 -4.11 -16.28
C ALA A 154 2.08 -4.60 -17.57
N THR A 155 2.74 -5.44 -18.38
CA THR A 155 2.22 -5.89 -19.68
C THR A 155 1.64 -7.29 -19.68
N ASN A 156 2.13 -8.19 -18.81
CA ASN A 156 1.73 -9.60 -18.87
C ASN A 156 0.45 -9.93 -18.08
N GLY A 157 -0.19 -8.92 -17.49
CA GLY A 157 -1.56 -9.05 -16.98
C GLY A 157 -1.68 -9.94 -15.75
N ASP A 158 -0.78 -9.80 -14.77
CA ASP A 158 -0.90 -10.49 -13.48
C ASP A 158 -2.12 -10.02 -12.64
N GLY A 159 -2.87 -9.04 -13.14
CA GLY A 159 -4.03 -8.46 -12.47
C GLY A 159 -3.68 -7.27 -11.57
N SER A 160 -2.42 -6.80 -11.58
CA SER A 160 -1.98 -5.65 -10.79
C SER A 160 -2.84 -4.42 -11.02
N THR A 161 -3.28 -3.84 -9.91
CA THR A 161 -3.95 -2.56 -9.82
C THR A 161 -2.95 -1.41 -10.06
N PRO A 162 -3.43 -0.23 -10.50
CA PRO A 162 -2.60 0.96 -10.57
C PRO A 162 -1.87 1.27 -9.25
N GLN A 163 -2.54 1.09 -8.11
CA GLN A 163 -1.96 1.34 -6.79
C GLN A 163 -0.75 0.43 -6.49
N GLU A 164 -0.82 -0.85 -6.84
CA GLU A 164 0.29 -1.80 -6.66
C GLU A 164 1.49 -1.44 -7.55
N LEU A 165 1.23 -1.09 -8.83
CA LEU A 165 2.27 -0.64 -9.75
C LEU A 165 2.90 0.68 -9.28
N GLY A 166 2.10 1.60 -8.74
CA GLY A 166 2.58 2.84 -8.12
C GLY A 166 3.49 2.59 -6.93
N SER A 167 3.14 1.62 -6.08
CA SER A 167 3.92 1.21 -4.90
C SER A 167 5.25 0.54 -5.30
N LEU A 168 5.24 -0.28 -6.36
CA LEU A 168 6.45 -0.83 -6.96
C LEU A 168 7.38 0.28 -7.47
N CYS A 169 6.84 1.21 -8.26
CA CYS A 169 7.61 2.35 -8.78
C CYS A 169 8.21 3.22 -7.67
N TYR A 170 7.44 3.46 -6.60
CA TYR A 170 7.93 4.17 -5.42
C TYR A 170 9.10 3.42 -4.75
N SER A 171 8.97 2.10 -4.58
CA SER A 171 10.01 1.27 -3.97
C SER A 171 11.30 1.26 -4.80
N VAL A 172 11.18 1.20 -6.13
CA VAL A 172 12.31 1.35 -7.06
C VAL A 172 12.97 2.73 -6.92
N ALA A 173 12.17 3.80 -6.89
CA ALA A 173 12.68 5.16 -6.73
C ALA A 173 13.47 5.31 -5.43
N ARG A 174 12.93 4.78 -4.33
CA ARG A 174 13.58 4.79 -3.02
C ARG A 174 14.89 3.99 -3.01
N PHE A 175 14.92 2.83 -3.66
CA PHE A 175 16.13 2.01 -3.79
C PHE A 175 17.26 2.80 -4.47
N TYR A 176 16.99 3.42 -5.63
CA TYR A 176 18.00 4.22 -6.34
C TYR A 176 18.40 5.48 -5.56
N HIS A 177 17.46 6.12 -4.88
CA HIS A 177 17.78 7.26 -4.02
C HIS A 177 18.76 6.87 -2.91
N GLN A 178 18.54 5.72 -2.25
CA GLN A 178 19.40 5.27 -1.15
C GLN A 178 20.78 4.76 -1.60
N ARG A 179 20.93 4.32 -2.85
CA ARG A 179 22.25 3.95 -3.42
C ARG A 179 23.24 5.12 -3.45
N GLY A 180 22.75 6.35 -3.53
CA GLY A 180 23.56 7.56 -3.32
C GLY A 180 24.48 7.96 -4.48
N ASP A 181 24.43 7.28 -5.62
CA ASP A 181 25.14 7.69 -6.83
C ASP A 181 24.40 8.83 -7.55
N SER A 182 25.13 9.80 -8.10
CA SER A 182 24.52 10.98 -8.76
C SER A 182 23.72 10.64 -10.03
N SER A 183 24.09 9.56 -10.73
CA SER A 183 23.28 9.00 -11.83
C SER A 183 21.98 8.37 -11.33
N ASP A 184 22.01 7.80 -10.13
CA ASP A 184 20.87 7.08 -9.55
C ASP A 184 19.81 8.06 -9.04
N ALA A 185 20.20 9.26 -8.61
CA ALA A 185 19.25 10.33 -8.27
C ALA A 185 18.31 10.69 -9.46
N HIS A 186 18.83 10.69 -10.69
CA HIS A 186 18.02 10.96 -11.89
C HIS A 186 17.09 9.79 -12.22
N ILE A 187 17.55 8.54 -12.02
CA ILE A 187 16.74 7.34 -12.18
C ILE A 187 15.61 7.34 -11.14
N ALA A 188 15.94 7.61 -9.87
CA ALA A 188 15.00 7.74 -8.77
C ALA A 188 13.94 8.80 -9.06
N LEU A 189 14.35 9.98 -9.57
CA LEU A 189 13.43 11.04 -9.97
C LEU A 189 12.44 10.57 -11.04
N GLY A 190 12.91 9.83 -12.05
CA GLY A 190 12.04 9.26 -13.09
C GLY A 190 11.00 8.31 -12.53
N TRP A 191 11.43 7.35 -11.71
CA TRP A 191 10.54 6.36 -11.08
C TRP A 191 9.54 6.99 -10.11
N ALA A 192 9.95 8.00 -9.33
CA ALA A 192 9.05 8.72 -8.43
C ALA A 192 7.94 9.46 -9.20
N ASN A 193 8.26 10.06 -10.35
CA ASN A 193 7.23 10.69 -11.19
C ASN A 193 6.30 9.67 -11.87
N ILE A 194 6.82 8.51 -12.28
CA ILE A 194 5.98 7.41 -12.78
C ILE A 194 5.03 6.92 -11.68
N SER A 195 5.54 6.74 -10.45
CA SER A 195 4.73 6.36 -9.29
C SER A 195 3.56 7.34 -9.04
N LEU A 196 3.81 8.65 -9.08
CA LEU A 196 2.73 9.65 -8.99
C LEU A 196 1.66 9.51 -10.08
N GLY A 197 2.04 9.07 -11.28
CA GLY A 197 1.12 8.84 -12.39
C GLY A 197 0.20 7.63 -12.20
N TYR A 198 0.61 6.67 -11.36
CA TYR A 198 -0.18 5.48 -11.04
C TYR A 198 -1.16 5.70 -9.89
N HIS A 199 -0.82 6.58 -8.94
CA HIS A 199 -1.69 6.89 -7.80
C HIS A 199 -2.78 7.88 -8.19
N GLU A 200 -4.05 7.46 -8.07
CA GLU A 200 -5.20 8.31 -8.34
C GLU A 200 -5.21 9.55 -7.43
N ASP A 201 -5.91 10.62 -7.85
CA ASP A 201 -6.00 11.86 -7.09
C ASP A 201 -6.67 11.69 -5.71
N SER A 202 -7.37 10.57 -5.48
CA SER A 202 -7.96 10.17 -4.19
C SER A 202 -6.99 9.47 -3.24
N GLU A 203 -5.85 8.96 -3.73
CA GLU A 203 -4.85 8.23 -2.95
C GLU A 203 -3.85 9.17 -2.26
N PHE A 204 -4.38 10.06 -1.42
CA PHE A 204 -3.60 11.19 -0.89
C PHE A 204 -2.32 10.76 -0.14
N HIS A 205 -2.36 9.69 0.66
CA HIS A 205 -1.22 9.28 1.49
C HIS A 205 -0.09 8.65 0.65
N SER A 206 -0.42 7.84 -0.36
CA SER A 206 0.54 7.29 -1.32
C SER A 206 1.25 8.42 -2.04
N ARG A 207 0.48 9.39 -2.56
CA ARG A 207 1.03 10.57 -3.25
C ARG A 207 1.87 11.43 -2.33
N ALA A 208 1.42 11.66 -1.09
CA ALA A 208 2.18 12.41 -0.08
C ALA A 208 3.54 11.76 0.20
N THR A 209 3.57 10.43 0.30
CA THR A 209 4.80 9.64 0.48
C THR A 209 5.76 9.84 -0.70
N VAL A 210 5.25 9.78 -1.93
CA VAL A 210 6.07 10.01 -3.14
C VAL A 210 6.56 11.45 -3.23
N TYR A 211 5.72 12.44 -2.88
CA TYR A 211 6.14 13.84 -2.82
C TYR A 211 7.28 14.05 -1.82
N MET A 212 7.25 13.39 -0.65
CA MET A 212 8.35 13.49 0.32
C MET A 212 9.68 12.92 -0.21
N LEU A 213 9.64 11.86 -1.02
CA LEU A 213 10.82 11.36 -1.73
C LEU A 213 11.33 12.40 -2.75
N LEU A 214 10.42 12.98 -3.53
CA LEU A 214 10.75 14.03 -4.50
C LEU A 214 11.35 15.28 -3.84
N VAL A 215 10.89 15.68 -2.66
CA VAL A 215 11.49 16.79 -1.88
C VAL A 215 12.96 16.51 -1.56
N SER A 216 13.29 15.26 -1.21
CA SER A 216 14.68 14.86 -0.90
C SER A 216 15.54 14.90 -2.17
N LEU A 217 15.04 14.31 -3.26
CA LEU A 217 15.72 14.29 -4.56
C LEU A 217 15.95 15.70 -5.13
N TYR A 218 14.94 16.57 -5.10
CA TYR A 218 15.11 17.96 -5.56
C TYR A 218 16.07 18.76 -4.69
N GLY A 219 16.17 18.44 -3.39
CA GLY A 219 17.18 19.02 -2.50
C GLY A 219 18.60 18.62 -2.91
N GLU A 220 18.83 17.33 -3.14
CA GLU A 220 20.14 16.80 -3.58
C GLU A 220 20.56 17.31 -4.96
N MET A 221 19.60 17.58 -5.84
CA MET A 221 19.82 18.17 -7.16
C MET A 221 19.94 19.70 -7.15
N GLU A 222 19.86 20.34 -5.97
CA GLU A 222 19.91 21.80 -5.82
C GLU A 222 18.83 22.53 -6.64
N LEU A 223 17.61 21.99 -6.64
CA LEU A 223 16.43 22.53 -7.34
C LEU A 223 15.40 23.12 -6.35
N PRO A 224 15.71 24.22 -5.63
CA PRO A 224 14.93 24.70 -4.48
C PRO A 224 13.49 25.11 -4.83
N GLY A 225 13.24 25.63 -6.04
CA GLY A 225 11.89 25.97 -6.49
C GLY A 225 10.98 24.73 -6.64
N HIS A 226 11.53 23.64 -7.18
CA HIS A 226 10.80 22.36 -7.31
C HIS A 226 10.64 21.70 -5.95
N GLN A 227 11.67 21.75 -5.11
CA GLN A 227 11.63 21.25 -3.74
C GLN A 227 10.51 21.90 -2.94
N TYR A 228 10.42 23.23 -2.96
CA TYR A 228 9.39 23.97 -2.24
C TYR A 228 7.97 23.65 -2.73
N ASP A 229 7.71 23.69 -4.05
CA ASP A 229 6.38 23.36 -4.60
C ASP A 229 5.96 21.93 -4.24
N THR A 230 6.90 20.98 -4.33
CA THR A 230 6.66 19.58 -3.99
C THR A 230 6.37 19.39 -2.51
N LEU A 231 7.06 20.12 -1.63
CA LEU A 231 6.83 20.06 -0.19
C LEU A 231 5.45 20.61 0.20
N VAL A 232 5.00 21.69 -0.45
CA VAL A 232 3.63 22.20 -0.29
C VAL A 232 2.59 21.15 -0.73
N ARG A 233 2.84 20.44 -1.83
CA ARG A 233 1.96 19.33 -2.27
C ARG A 233 1.95 18.18 -1.28
N ALA A 234 3.10 17.80 -0.72
CA ALA A 234 3.21 16.77 0.31
C ALA A 234 2.38 17.13 1.54
N ALA A 235 2.57 18.35 2.08
CA ALA A 235 1.84 18.83 3.25
C ALA A 235 0.31 18.84 3.03
N ASN A 236 -0.13 19.32 1.86
CA ASN A 236 -1.55 19.32 1.50
C ASN A 236 -2.12 17.90 1.37
N ALA A 237 -1.37 16.99 0.74
CA ALA A 237 -1.80 15.60 0.57
C ALA A 237 -1.92 14.89 1.94
N TRP A 238 -0.94 15.04 2.83
CA TRP A 238 -1.05 14.53 4.21
C TRP A 238 -2.23 15.12 4.97
N GLN A 239 -2.50 16.42 4.81
CA GLN A 239 -3.66 17.06 5.42
C GLN A 239 -5.00 16.48 4.91
N LEU A 240 -5.07 16.10 3.63
CA LEU A 240 -6.25 15.42 3.06
C LEU A 240 -6.37 13.99 3.56
N SER A 241 -5.26 13.24 3.68
CA SER A 241 -5.24 11.91 4.31
C SER A 241 -5.76 11.95 5.74
N LEU A 242 -5.37 12.95 6.53
CA LEU A 242 -5.85 13.14 7.90
C LEU A 242 -7.34 13.54 7.96
N ARG A 243 -7.91 14.10 6.90
CA ARG A 243 -9.37 14.30 6.85
C ARG A 243 -10.11 12.98 6.66
N GLN A 244 -9.48 12.01 5.98
CA GLN A 244 -10.03 10.67 5.77
C GLN A 244 -9.83 9.77 6.99
N ASP A 245 -8.65 9.81 7.64
CA ASP A 245 -8.37 9.10 8.89
C ASP A 245 -7.75 10.05 9.93
N PRO A 246 -8.58 10.79 10.68
CA PRO A 246 -8.11 11.78 11.66
C PRO A 246 -7.32 11.19 12.83
N THR A 247 -7.45 9.88 13.05
CA THR A 247 -6.86 9.16 14.18
C THR A 247 -5.51 8.51 13.85
N ASN A 248 -5.05 8.65 12.60
CA ASN A 248 -3.81 8.05 12.15
C ASN A 248 -2.62 8.91 12.60
N GLU A 249 -1.95 8.46 13.67
CA GLU A 249 -0.78 9.14 14.25
C GLU A 249 0.37 9.25 13.24
N ARG A 250 0.64 8.19 12.48
CA ARG A 250 1.69 8.19 11.46
C ARG A 250 1.44 9.27 10.40
N PHE A 251 0.21 9.45 9.95
CA PHE A 251 -0.13 10.51 8.99
C PHE A 251 0.05 11.89 9.61
N ARG A 252 -0.23 12.04 10.91
CA ARG A 252 -0.02 13.30 11.63
C ARG A 252 1.45 13.64 11.74
N GLU A 253 2.28 12.68 12.14
CA GLU A 253 3.73 12.84 12.20
C GLU A 253 4.33 13.24 10.85
N GLN A 254 3.92 12.59 9.75
CA GLN A 254 4.40 12.95 8.42
C GLN A 254 3.94 14.35 7.98
N ARG A 255 2.69 14.72 8.29
CA ARG A 255 2.16 16.08 8.05
C ARG A 255 2.97 17.12 8.81
N ASP A 256 3.20 16.89 10.10
CA ASP A 256 3.94 17.81 10.97
C ASP A 256 5.37 18.00 10.46
N LYS A 257 6.05 16.90 10.10
CA LYS A 257 7.37 16.96 9.46
C LYS A 257 7.38 17.77 8.17
N SER A 258 6.38 17.61 7.29
CA SER A 258 6.29 18.42 6.07
C SER A 258 6.11 19.92 6.38
N CYS A 259 5.32 20.25 7.41
CA CYS A 259 5.13 21.64 7.84
C CYS A 259 6.39 22.25 8.45
N GLU A 260 7.09 21.52 9.34
CA GLU A 260 8.35 21.97 9.92
C GLU A 260 9.41 22.25 8.84
N MET A 261 9.48 21.39 7.81
CA MET A 261 10.36 21.62 6.67
C MET A 261 9.98 22.89 5.90
N LEU A 262 8.69 23.18 5.70
CA LEU A 262 8.25 24.42 5.03
C LEU A 262 8.65 25.65 5.82
N ASP A 263 8.48 25.63 7.13
CA ASP A 263 8.84 26.74 8.02
C ASP A 263 10.35 26.99 7.99
N SER A 264 11.18 25.96 7.79
CA SER A 264 12.64 26.08 7.69
C SER A 264 13.14 26.65 6.35
N MET A 265 12.30 26.67 5.31
CA MET A 265 12.66 27.18 3.98
C MET A 265 12.34 28.68 3.80
N HIS A 266 11.67 29.31 4.78
CA HIS A 266 11.36 30.75 4.82
C HIS A 266 12.28 31.50 5.77
#